data_AF-A0A158R3Q4-F1
#
_entry.id   AF-A0A158R3Q4-F1
#
_cell.length_a   1.000
_cell.length_b   1.000
_cell.length_c   1.000
_cell.angle_alpha   90.00
_cell.angle_beta   90.00
_cell.angle_gamma   90.00
#
_symmetry.space_group_name_H-M   'P 1'
#
loop_
_entity.id
_entity.type
_entity.pdbx_description
1 polymer ?
#
loop_
_entity_poly.entity_id
_entity_poly.type
_entity_poly.pdbx_seq_one_letter_code
_entity_poly.pdbx_strand_id
1 'polypeptide(L)'
;MIGCEVFYGNIVLQGGTLLPPREALKPFSVIGCIIVKKSQVENLDFLRNLQKVEKPDWACKNEIVDNPKLCLREEMEILLRSRIPELNMTLPEECEDVSDLQHLRSVRKIFGALRVKENPQLRKVDFLTGLEEIDARSSFGYAVEIVDNPVLIEVQLASLKRITSHESIVVLIENNPFLRGDITEWTEVAGGENRTQIVLASEEQDEDNG
;
A
#
# COMPACT_ATOMS: atom_id res chain seq x y z
N MET A 1 17.86 -12.88 6.20
CA MET A 1 19.26 -12.50 6.48
C MET A 1 19.31 -11.83 7.85
N ILE A 2 19.75 -12.53 8.89
CA ILE A 2 19.89 -11.95 10.24
C ILE A 2 21.37 -11.61 10.43
N GLY A 3 21.71 -10.31 10.49
CA GLY A 3 23.05 -9.84 10.91
C GLY A 3 24.09 -9.59 9.80
N CYS A 4 23.70 -9.52 8.52
CA CYS A 4 24.65 -9.22 7.44
C CYS A 4 24.70 -7.71 7.20
N GLU A 5 25.80 -7.06 7.62
CA GLU A 5 26.06 -5.63 7.41
C GLU A 5 26.68 -5.35 6.04
N VAL A 6 27.31 -6.35 5.41
CA VAL A 6 27.97 -6.24 4.11
C VAL A 6 27.63 -7.46 3.24
N PHE A 7 27.01 -7.21 2.11
CA PHE A 7 26.70 -8.22 1.09
C PHE A 7 27.77 -8.20 -0.01
N TYR A 8 28.40 -9.35 -0.25
CA TYR A 8 29.35 -9.52 -1.36
C TYR A 8 28.64 -10.13 -2.57
N GLY A 9 28.79 -9.49 -3.73
CA GLY A 9 28.18 -9.93 -4.98
C GLY A 9 27.08 -8.99 -5.47
N ASN A 10 26.41 -9.41 -6.53
CA ASN A 10 25.41 -8.58 -7.21
C ASN A 10 24.00 -8.87 -6.69
N ILE A 11 23.22 -7.81 -6.50
CA ILE A 11 21.76 -7.91 -6.35
C ILE A 11 21.17 -7.85 -7.76
N VAL A 12 20.58 -8.96 -8.21
CA VAL A 12 20.03 -9.07 -9.56
C VAL A 12 18.54 -9.39 -9.50
N LEU A 13 17.73 -8.48 -10.03
CA LEU A 13 16.30 -8.66 -10.28
C LEU A 13 16.09 -8.53 -11.78
N GLN A 14 15.89 -9.67 -12.44
CA GLN A 14 15.74 -9.71 -13.89
C GLN A 14 14.64 -10.68 -14.30
N GLY A 15 13.77 -10.25 -15.22
CA GLY A 15 12.62 -11.03 -15.63
C GLY A 15 11.48 -11.05 -14.60
N GLY A 16 10.57 -12.02 -14.72
CA GLY A 16 9.29 -12.01 -14.00
C GLY A 16 9.20 -12.87 -12.73
N THR A 17 10.23 -13.61 -12.34
CA THR A 17 10.09 -14.70 -11.37
C THR A 17 10.44 -14.36 -9.93
N LEU A 18 11.10 -13.23 -9.67
CA LEU A 18 11.52 -12.83 -8.32
C LEU A 18 10.88 -11.51 -7.93
N LEU A 19 9.98 -11.57 -6.94
CA LEU A 19 9.47 -10.40 -6.23
C LEU A 19 10.32 -10.23 -4.96
N PRO A 20 11.07 -9.12 -4.82
CA PRO A 20 11.82 -8.86 -3.61
C PRO A 20 10.87 -8.64 -2.42
N PRO A 21 11.38 -8.74 -1.18
CA PRO A 21 10.60 -8.33 0.00
C PRO A 21 10.06 -6.92 -0.18
N ARG A 22 8.81 -6.71 0.23
CA ARG A 22 8.20 -5.36 0.26
C ARG A 22 8.70 -4.54 1.45
N GLU A 23 9.28 -5.19 2.46
CA GLU A 23 9.84 -4.54 3.64
C GLU A 23 11.31 -4.17 3.42
N ALA A 24 11.72 -3.06 4.02
CA ALA A 24 13.11 -2.66 4.08
C ALA A 24 13.96 -3.73 4.78
N LEU A 25 15.08 -4.11 4.18
CA LEU A 25 16.05 -4.97 4.86
C LEU A 25 16.66 -4.22 6.05
N LYS A 26 17.25 -4.95 7.00
CA LYS A 26 18.12 -4.33 8.01
C LYS A 26 19.24 -3.56 7.31
N PRO A 27 19.78 -2.47 7.90
CA PRO A 27 20.85 -1.69 7.29
C PRO A 27 22.00 -2.55 6.79
N PHE A 28 22.44 -2.29 5.56
CA PHE A 28 23.44 -3.10 4.88
C PHE A 28 24.20 -2.30 3.81
N SER A 29 25.43 -2.72 3.50
CA SER A 29 26.22 -2.25 2.37
C SER A 29 26.37 -3.35 1.33
N VAL A 30 26.61 -3.00 0.07
CA VAL A 30 26.87 -3.96 -1.02
C VAL A 30 28.27 -3.74 -1.56
N ILE A 31 29.05 -4.81 -1.69
CA ILE A 31 30.29 -4.83 -2.49
C ILE A 31 29.97 -5.62 -3.75
N GLY A 32 29.65 -4.91 -4.83
CA GLY A 32 29.08 -5.47 -6.06
C GLY A 32 28.22 -4.44 -6.80
N CYS A 33 27.24 -4.90 -7.58
CA CYS A 33 26.29 -4.03 -8.27
C CYS A 33 24.83 -4.37 -8.00
N ILE A 34 23.99 -3.37 -8.21
CA ILE A 34 22.54 -3.49 -8.20
C ILE A 34 22.05 -3.46 -9.64
N ILE A 35 21.41 -4.54 -10.07
CA ILE A 35 20.96 -4.77 -11.45
C ILE A 35 19.47 -5.15 -11.40
N VAL A 36 18.60 -4.19 -11.71
CA VAL A 36 17.14 -4.38 -11.80
C VAL A 36 16.71 -4.09 -13.23
N LYS A 37 16.48 -5.12 -14.03
CA LYS A 37 16.21 -4.97 -15.46
C LYS A 37 15.07 -5.83 -15.95
N LYS A 38 14.20 -5.30 -16.80
CA LYS A 38 13.15 -6.10 -17.46
C LYS A 38 12.34 -6.90 -16.45
N SER A 39 12.09 -6.32 -15.28
CA SER A 39 11.48 -7.01 -14.15
C SER A 39 10.03 -6.57 -13.92
N GLN A 40 9.32 -7.35 -13.11
CA GLN A 40 7.92 -7.08 -12.72
C GLN A 40 7.83 -6.43 -11.33
N VAL A 41 8.94 -5.88 -10.81
CA VAL A 41 8.94 -5.26 -9.48
C VAL A 41 8.16 -3.95 -9.51
N GLU A 42 7.35 -3.76 -8.46
CA GLU A 42 6.51 -2.56 -8.31
C GLU A 42 7.22 -1.47 -7.50
N ASN A 43 8.15 -1.87 -6.61
CA ASN A 43 8.94 -0.98 -5.77
C ASN A 43 10.32 -1.59 -5.48
N LEU A 44 11.17 -0.82 -4.81
CA LEU A 44 12.51 -1.24 -4.35
C LEU A 44 12.69 -1.04 -2.84
N ASP A 45 11.62 -1.14 -2.05
CA ASP A 45 11.64 -0.78 -0.62
C ASP A 45 12.64 -1.60 0.21
N PHE A 46 12.97 -2.82 -0.21
CA PHE A 46 14.03 -3.62 0.39
C PHE A 46 15.40 -2.92 0.41
N LEU A 47 15.64 -1.98 -0.52
CA LEU A 47 16.87 -1.15 -0.60
C LEU A 47 16.80 0.12 0.27
N ARG A 48 15.70 0.41 0.96
CA ARG A 48 15.51 1.67 1.71
C ARG A 48 16.60 1.89 2.76
N ASN A 49 17.12 0.82 3.35
CA ASN A 49 18.20 0.87 4.35
C ASN A 49 19.59 0.51 3.79
N LEU A 50 19.75 0.43 2.45
CA LEU A 50 21.06 0.32 1.82
C LEU A 50 21.92 1.50 2.24
N GLN A 51 23.12 1.30 2.78
CA GLN A 51 23.98 2.39 3.24
C GLN A 51 24.89 2.91 2.12
N LYS A 52 25.49 1.99 1.36
CA LYS A 52 26.37 2.29 0.22
C LYS A 52 26.52 1.08 -0.69
N VAL A 53 26.87 1.35 -1.94
CA VAL A 53 27.39 0.35 -2.88
C VAL A 53 28.84 0.67 -3.18
N GLU A 54 29.74 -0.27 -2.90
CA GLU A 54 31.14 -0.23 -3.28
C GLU A 54 31.34 -1.09 -4.52
N LYS A 55 31.92 -0.48 -5.56
CA LYS A 55 32.13 -1.14 -6.84
C LYS A 55 33.41 -1.97 -6.78
N PRO A 56 33.39 -3.26 -7.14
CA PRO A 56 34.60 -4.05 -7.23
C PRO A 56 35.42 -3.65 -8.47
N ASP A 57 36.74 -3.89 -8.42
CA ASP A 57 37.71 -3.49 -9.46
C ASP A 57 37.41 -4.07 -10.86
N TRP A 58 36.65 -5.17 -10.93
CA TRP A 58 36.24 -5.84 -12.17
C TRP A 58 34.89 -5.34 -12.75
N ALA A 59 34.34 -4.27 -12.16
CA ALA A 59 33.29 -3.36 -12.65
C ALA A 59 32.10 -3.96 -13.45
N CYS A 60 30.98 -4.19 -12.75
CA CYS A 60 29.64 -4.23 -13.34
C CYS A 60 29.00 -2.83 -13.38
N LYS A 61 27.87 -2.68 -14.08
CA LYS A 61 27.10 -1.43 -14.14
C LYS A 61 25.90 -1.51 -13.19
N ASN A 62 25.70 -0.45 -12.41
CA ASN A 62 24.49 -0.27 -11.61
C ASN A 62 23.36 0.21 -12.51
N GLU A 63 22.31 -0.58 -12.65
CA GLU A 63 21.25 -0.30 -13.61
C GLU A 63 19.86 -0.66 -13.06
N ILE A 64 18.92 0.27 -13.16
CA ILE A 64 17.49 0.10 -12.86
C ILE A 64 16.73 0.59 -14.09
N VAL A 65 16.51 -0.30 -15.07
CA VAL A 65 15.98 0.07 -16.39
C VAL A 65 14.97 -0.96 -16.91
N ASP A 66 14.10 -0.55 -17.84
CA ASP A 66 13.09 -1.41 -18.47
C ASP A 66 12.17 -2.12 -17.47
N ASN A 67 11.79 -1.48 -16.36
CA ASN A 67 10.89 -2.06 -15.36
C ASN A 67 9.50 -1.39 -15.45
N PRO A 68 8.58 -1.90 -16.27
CA PRO A 68 7.35 -1.19 -16.63
C PRO A 68 6.38 -0.97 -15.46
N LYS A 69 6.51 -1.73 -14.37
CA LYS A 69 5.68 -1.60 -13.16
C LYS A 69 6.37 -0.87 -12.02
N LEU A 70 7.65 -0.53 -12.18
CA LEU A 70 8.43 0.06 -11.10
C LEU A 70 8.03 1.52 -10.94
N CYS A 71 7.45 1.85 -9.79
CA CYS A 71 7.17 3.23 -9.42
C CYS A 71 7.92 3.56 -8.13
N LEU A 72 8.69 4.66 -8.13
CA LEU A 72 9.44 5.11 -6.97
C LEU A 72 8.95 6.50 -6.54
N ARG A 73 8.95 6.74 -5.22
CA ARG A 73 8.81 8.09 -4.69
C ARG A 73 10.09 8.88 -4.93
N GLU A 74 9.97 10.19 -5.04
CA GLU A 74 11.11 11.11 -5.22
C GLU A 74 12.20 10.90 -4.15
N GLU A 75 11.82 10.76 -2.88
CA GLU A 75 12.76 10.48 -1.79
C GLU A 75 13.57 9.19 -2.00
N MET A 76 12.91 8.14 -2.49
CA MET A 76 13.56 6.86 -2.75
C MET A 76 14.48 6.94 -3.96
N GLU A 77 14.09 7.69 -5.00
CA GLU A 77 14.94 7.96 -6.15
C GLU A 77 16.21 8.72 -5.72
N ILE A 78 16.06 9.81 -4.95
CA ILE A 78 17.18 10.59 -4.41
C ILE A 78 18.09 9.68 -3.55
N LEU A 79 17.50 8.85 -2.71
CA LEU A 79 18.21 7.89 -1.87
C LEU A 79 19.04 6.91 -2.72
N LEU A 80 18.44 6.28 -3.72
CA LEU A 80 19.15 5.33 -4.57
C LEU A 80 20.28 6.00 -5.36
N ARG A 81 20.04 7.19 -5.92
CA ARG A 81 21.06 7.96 -6.66
C ARG A 81 22.20 8.42 -5.76
N SER A 82 21.94 8.73 -4.50
CA SER A 82 22.98 9.15 -3.54
C SER A 82 23.83 7.99 -3.00
N ARG A 83 23.28 6.77 -2.96
CA ARG A 83 23.95 5.60 -2.34
C ARG A 83 24.53 4.60 -3.34
N ILE A 84 24.12 4.67 -4.59
CA ILE A 84 24.58 3.77 -5.66
C ILE A 84 25.39 4.60 -6.67
N PRO A 85 26.72 4.42 -6.74
CA PRO A 85 27.56 5.19 -7.64
C PRO A 85 27.27 4.83 -9.10
N GLU A 86 27.28 5.84 -9.97
CA GLU A 86 27.08 5.69 -11.42
C GLU A 86 25.76 4.99 -11.80
N LEU A 87 24.72 5.15 -10.98
CA LEU A 87 23.43 4.51 -11.21
C LEU A 87 22.76 5.02 -12.50
N ASN A 88 22.60 4.13 -13.47
CA ASN A 88 21.72 4.36 -14.61
C ASN A 88 20.30 3.92 -14.24
N MET A 89 19.37 4.87 -14.13
CA MET A 89 17.99 4.61 -13.75
C MET A 89 17.03 5.24 -14.74
N THR A 90 16.07 4.45 -15.22
CA THR A 90 14.95 4.88 -16.05
C THR A 90 13.66 4.39 -15.39
N LEU A 91 12.81 5.35 -15.02
CA LEU A 91 11.47 5.07 -14.49
C LEU A 91 10.42 5.23 -15.61
N PRO A 92 9.29 4.50 -15.55
CA PRO A 92 8.17 4.72 -16.46
C PRO A 92 7.63 6.16 -16.38
N GLU A 93 7.20 6.72 -17.53
CA GLU A 93 6.62 8.07 -17.61
C GLU A 93 5.27 8.16 -16.86
N GLU A 94 4.52 7.06 -16.84
CA GLU A 94 3.22 6.96 -16.17
C GLU A 94 3.37 6.12 -14.89
N CYS A 95 3.90 6.75 -13.84
CA CYS A 95 3.61 6.26 -12.50
C CYS A 95 2.18 6.70 -12.17
N GLU A 96 1.19 5.80 -12.29
CA GLU A 96 -0.16 6.04 -11.76
C GLU A 96 -0.01 6.57 -10.33
N ASP A 97 -0.63 7.73 -10.06
CA ASP A 97 -0.44 8.57 -8.87
C ASP A 97 -0.19 7.68 -7.65
N VAL A 98 1.09 7.54 -7.31
CA VAL A 98 1.53 6.60 -6.28
C VAL A 98 1.21 7.30 -4.97
N SER A 99 -0.07 7.32 -4.60
CA SER A 99 -0.48 7.73 -3.28
C SER A 99 0.44 6.99 -2.31
N ASP A 100 0.82 7.64 -1.21
CA ASP A 100 1.72 7.09 -0.21
C ASP A 100 1.28 5.71 0.33
N LEU A 101 0.11 5.24 -0.07
CA LEU A 101 -0.57 4.05 0.39
C LEU A 101 -0.59 2.91 -0.63
N GLN A 102 -0.13 3.06 -1.89
CA GLN A 102 -0.15 1.97 -2.90
C GLN A 102 0.48 0.65 -2.43
N HIS A 103 1.54 0.73 -1.61
CA HIS A 103 2.18 -0.44 -1.00
C HIS A 103 1.22 -1.24 -0.09
N LEU A 104 0.15 -0.62 0.42
CA LEU A 104 -0.89 -1.27 1.20
C LEU A 104 -1.79 -2.19 0.36
N ARG A 105 -1.74 -2.15 -0.99
CA ARG A 105 -2.53 -3.06 -1.84
C ARG A 105 -2.15 -4.53 -1.65
N SER A 106 -0.95 -4.81 -1.13
CA SER A 106 -0.56 -6.18 -0.71
C SER A 106 -1.03 -6.59 0.68
N VAL A 107 -1.55 -5.68 1.50
CA VAL A 107 -2.05 -6.06 2.82
C VAL A 107 -3.20 -7.02 2.61
N ARG A 108 -3.06 -8.23 3.15
CA ARG A 108 -4.07 -9.30 3.09
C ARG A 108 -4.84 -9.42 4.40
N LYS A 109 -4.22 -9.06 5.52
CA LYS A 109 -4.80 -9.20 6.85
C LYS A 109 -4.40 -8.04 7.76
N ILE A 110 -5.36 -7.51 8.50
CA ILE A 110 -5.15 -6.57 9.60
C ILE A 110 -5.38 -7.30 10.92
N PHE A 111 -4.41 -7.21 11.84
CA PHE A 111 -4.61 -7.56 13.24
C PHE A 111 -4.93 -6.27 14.00
N GLY A 112 -6.16 -6.15 14.46
CA GLY A 112 -6.71 -4.93 15.02
C GLY A 112 -7.91 -4.41 14.22
N ALA A 113 -8.10 -3.10 14.22
CA ALA A 113 -9.22 -2.45 13.53
C ALA A 113 -8.72 -1.51 12.42
N LEU A 114 -9.50 -1.41 11.34
CA LEU A 114 -9.33 -0.43 10.27
C LEU A 114 -10.08 0.86 10.66
N ARG A 115 -9.35 1.97 10.79
CA ARG A 115 -9.92 3.28 11.10
C ARG A 115 -9.54 4.30 10.04
N VAL A 116 -10.55 4.85 9.38
CA VAL A 116 -10.42 5.94 8.40
C VAL A 116 -11.25 7.11 8.93
N LYS A 117 -10.61 7.99 9.68
CA LYS A 117 -11.29 9.09 10.36
C LYS A 117 -10.70 10.45 10.05
N GLU A 118 -11.57 11.45 9.92
CA GLU A 118 -11.16 12.87 9.90
C GLU A 118 -10.13 13.19 8.81
N ASN A 119 -10.28 12.60 7.62
CA ASN A 119 -9.38 12.86 6.49
C ASN A 119 -10.01 13.84 5.50
N PRO A 120 -9.74 15.16 5.60
CA PRO A 120 -10.43 16.18 4.81
C PRO A 120 -10.13 16.16 3.31
N GLN A 121 -9.07 15.45 2.90
CA GLN A 121 -8.61 15.36 1.50
C GLN A 121 -8.73 13.95 0.92
N LEU A 122 -9.12 12.96 1.73
CA LEU A 122 -9.15 11.57 1.30
C LEU A 122 -10.39 11.31 0.45
N ARG A 123 -10.20 11.17 -0.86
CA ARG A 123 -11.30 10.94 -1.81
C ARG A 123 -11.64 9.46 -2.00
N LYS A 124 -10.66 8.58 -1.87
CA LYS A 124 -10.82 7.13 -2.10
C LYS A 124 -9.99 6.31 -1.14
N VAL A 125 -10.52 5.16 -0.74
CA VAL A 125 -9.77 4.09 -0.06
C VAL A 125 -9.66 2.91 -1.02
N ASP A 126 -8.74 3.01 -1.98
CA ASP A 126 -8.45 1.99 -3.01
C ASP A 126 -7.08 1.30 -2.81
N PHE A 127 -6.32 1.82 -1.86
CA PHE A 127 -5.01 1.30 -1.48
C PHE A 127 -5.10 0.04 -0.60
N LEU A 128 -6.29 -0.37 -0.14
CA LEU A 128 -6.53 -1.62 0.60
C LEU A 128 -7.34 -2.64 -0.21
N THR A 129 -7.38 -2.50 -1.55
CA THR A 129 -8.14 -3.39 -2.45
C THR A 129 -7.83 -4.87 -2.30
N GLY A 130 -6.62 -5.22 -1.84
CA GLY A 130 -6.22 -6.60 -1.58
C GLY A 130 -6.47 -7.11 -0.16
N LEU A 131 -7.10 -6.34 0.73
CA LEU A 131 -7.39 -6.74 2.11
C LEU A 131 -8.44 -7.84 2.14
N GLU A 132 -8.14 -8.98 2.77
CA GLU A 132 -9.04 -10.14 2.83
C GLU A 132 -9.63 -10.38 4.22
N GLU A 133 -8.90 -10.04 5.28
CA GLU A 133 -9.33 -10.30 6.66
C GLU A 133 -9.00 -9.16 7.62
N ILE A 134 -9.95 -8.87 8.52
CA ILE A 134 -9.72 -8.03 9.70
C ILE A 134 -9.98 -8.87 10.95
N ASP A 135 -8.98 -8.97 11.82
CA ASP A 135 -9.06 -9.69 13.10
C ASP A 135 -8.95 -8.70 14.26
N ALA A 136 -10.12 -8.20 14.69
CA ALA A 136 -10.27 -7.16 15.69
C ALA A 136 -10.55 -7.71 17.10
N ARG A 137 -10.32 -9.01 17.36
CA ARG A 137 -10.58 -9.63 18.68
C ARG A 137 -9.83 -8.98 19.85
N SER A 138 -8.69 -8.37 19.56
CA SER A 138 -7.87 -7.64 20.53
C SER A 138 -8.08 -6.12 20.51
N SER A 139 -9.02 -5.62 19.72
CA SER A 139 -9.34 -4.20 19.63
C SER A 139 -10.61 -3.89 20.42
N PHE A 140 -10.64 -2.69 21.00
CA PHE A 140 -11.85 -2.12 21.58
C PHE A 140 -12.60 -1.33 20.51
N GLY A 141 -13.93 -1.49 20.47
CA GLY A 141 -14.80 -0.81 19.51
C GLY A 141 -14.80 -1.43 18.11
N TYR A 142 -15.29 -0.68 17.13
CA TYR A 142 -15.56 -1.19 15.78
C TYR A 142 -14.31 -1.76 15.10
N ALA A 143 -14.49 -2.86 14.38
CA ALA A 143 -13.43 -3.48 13.58
C ALA A 143 -13.16 -2.69 12.29
N VAL A 144 -14.20 -2.07 11.73
CA VAL A 144 -14.11 -1.10 10.63
C VAL A 144 -14.82 0.17 11.06
N GLU A 145 -14.12 1.29 10.97
CA GLU A 145 -14.63 2.59 11.40
C GLU A 145 -14.27 3.65 10.37
N ILE A 146 -15.24 4.12 9.60
CA ILE A 146 -15.07 5.13 8.55
C ILE A 146 -15.96 6.33 8.90
N VAL A 147 -15.37 7.37 9.48
CA VAL A 147 -16.13 8.46 10.10
C VAL A 147 -15.54 9.82 9.75
N ASP A 148 -16.38 10.82 9.49
CA ASP A 148 -15.97 12.22 9.29
C ASP A 148 -14.94 12.43 8.15
N ASN A 149 -15.14 11.79 6.99
CA ASN A 149 -14.32 12.05 5.80
C ASN A 149 -15.13 12.86 4.76
N PRO A 150 -15.02 14.20 4.76
CA PRO A 150 -15.96 15.09 4.10
C PRO A 150 -15.87 15.10 2.58
N VAL A 151 -14.84 14.49 1.98
CA VAL A 151 -14.68 14.39 0.51
C VAL A 151 -14.49 12.95 0.06
N LEU A 152 -14.69 11.97 0.95
CA LEU A 152 -14.58 10.55 0.64
C LEU A 152 -15.76 10.13 -0.22
N ILE A 153 -15.46 9.64 -1.42
CA ILE A 153 -16.46 9.25 -2.41
C ILE A 153 -16.59 7.73 -2.48
N GLU A 154 -15.50 7.01 -2.23
CA GLU A 154 -15.44 5.58 -2.52
C GLU A 154 -14.52 4.84 -1.55
N VAL A 155 -14.94 3.64 -1.14
CA VAL A 155 -14.10 2.70 -0.39
C VAL A 155 -14.13 1.34 -1.09
N GLN A 156 -12.97 0.90 -1.58
CA GLN A 156 -12.84 -0.34 -2.34
C GLN A 156 -12.18 -1.42 -1.47
N LEU A 157 -13.01 -2.21 -0.79
CA LEU A 157 -12.59 -3.38 -0.02
C LEU A 157 -13.11 -4.68 -0.65
N ALA A 158 -13.14 -4.76 -1.98
CA ALA A 158 -13.76 -5.87 -2.73
C ALA A 158 -13.18 -7.27 -2.42
N SER A 159 -11.95 -7.34 -1.90
CA SER A 159 -11.34 -8.62 -1.50
C SER A 159 -11.69 -9.05 -0.08
N LEU A 160 -12.38 -8.21 0.70
CA LEU A 160 -12.62 -8.43 2.12
C LEU A 160 -13.65 -9.55 2.29
N LYS A 161 -13.23 -10.65 2.90
CA LYS A 161 -14.04 -11.87 3.05
C LYS A 161 -14.48 -12.13 4.48
N ARG A 162 -13.76 -11.57 5.47
CA ARG A 162 -13.98 -11.89 6.88
C ARG A 162 -13.61 -10.73 7.79
N ILE A 163 -14.52 -10.38 8.68
CA ILE A 163 -14.25 -9.56 9.86
C ILE A 163 -14.53 -10.39 11.12
N THR A 164 -13.55 -10.48 12.01
CA THR A 164 -13.69 -11.17 13.30
C THR A 164 -13.61 -10.15 14.43
N SER A 165 -14.68 -10.02 15.21
CA SER A 165 -14.74 -9.13 16.38
C SER A 165 -15.65 -9.70 17.46
N HIS A 166 -15.34 -9.39 18.73
CA HIS A 166 -16.19 -9.69 19.87
C HIS A 166 -17.27 -8.62 20.13
N GLU A 167 -17.18 -7.47 19.45
CA GLU A 167 -18.13 -6.38 19.61
C GLU A 167 -19.47 -6.70 18.93
N SER A 168 -20.54 -6.15 19.50
CA SER A 168 -21.89 -6.28 18.92
C SER A 168 -21.96 -5.57 17.57
N ILE A 169 -21.54 -4.31 17.51
CA ILE A 169 -21.39 -3.55 16.27
C ILE A 169 -19.94 -3.61 15.81
N VAL A 170 -19.75 -4.09 14.58
CA VAL A 170 -18.46 -4.42 13.98
C VAL A 170 -18.04 -3.39 12.95
N VAL A 171 -18.99 -2.85 12.20
CA VAL A 171 -18.76 -1.85 11.16
C VAL A 171 -19.53 -0.58 11.51
N LEU A 172 -18.83 0.55 11.56
CA LEU A 172 -19.41 1.89 11.67
C LEU A 172 -19.00 2.74 10.45
N ILE A 173 -19.99 3.28 9.74
CA ILE A 173 -19.79 4.26 8.67
C ILE A 173 -20.74 5.43 8.92
N GLU A 174 -20.20 6.61 9.25
CA GLU A 174 -21.02 7.79 9.55
C GLU A 174 -20.34 9.07 9.05
N ASN A 175 -21.12 10.11 8.77
CA ASN A 175 -20.60 11.44 8.39
C ASN A 175 -19.61 11.43 7.20
N ASN A 176 -19.90 10.63 6.17
CA ASN A 176 -19.18 10.65 4.89
C ASN A 176 -20.14 11.07 3.76
N PRO A 177 -20.40 12.38 3.58
CA PRO A 177 -21.55 12.86 2.79
C PRO A 177 -21.50 12.53 1.30
N PHE A 178 -20.31 12.31 0.74
CA PHE A 178 -20.15 11.95 -0.67
C PHE A 178 -19.89 10.46 -0.89
N LEU A 179 -19.84 9.65 0.17
CA LEU A 179 -19.54 8.23 0.06
C LEU A 179 -20.70 7.54 -0.64
N ARG A 180 -20.44 7.02 -1.84
CA ARG A 180 -21.39 6.30 -2.67
C ARG A 180 -20.84 4.90 -2.91
N GLY A 181 -21.67 3.88 -2.71
CA GLY A 181 -21.28 2.51 -2.96
C GLY A 181 -22.26 1.49 -2.43
N ASP A 182 -22.23 0.30 -3.01
CA ASP A 182 -22.92 -0.86 -2.48
C ASP A 182 -22.15 -1.39 -1.26
N ILE A 183 -22.46 -0.82 -0.10
CA ILE A 183 -21.89 -1.22 1.19
C ILE A 183 -22.65 -2.41 1.81
N THR A 184 -23.60 -3.00 1.07
CA THR A 184 -24.31 -4.23 1.48
C THR A 184 -23.33 -5.39 1.67
N GLU A 185 -22.31 -5.48 0.82
CA GLU A 185 -21.26 -6.50 0.94
C GLU A 185 -20.58 -6.46 2.32
N TRP A 186 -20.44 -5.27 2.92
CA TRP A 186 -19.77 -5.15 4.21
C TRP A 186 -20.67 -5.56 5.36
N THR A 187 -21.98 -5.35 5.22
CA THR A 187 -22.98 -5.88 6.15
C THR A 187 -22.92 -7.41 6.20
N GLU A 188 -22.82 -8.06 5.05
CA GLU A 188 -22.67 -9.52 4.99
C GLU A 188 -21.37 -9.98 5.66
N VAL A 189 -20.24 -9.35 5.31
CA VAL A 189 -18.92 -9.70 5.85
C VAL A 189 -18.81 -9.42 7.37
N ALA A 190 -19.58 -8.46 7.89
CA ALA A 190 -19.66 -8.15 9.31
C ALA A 190 -20.54 -9.13 10.12
N GLY A 191 -21.29 -10.01 9.45
CA GLY A 191 -22.20 -10.96 10.08
C GLY A 191 -23.65 -10.46 10.20
N GLY A 192 -24.07 -9.55 9.33
CA GLY A 192 -25.45 -9.08 9.18
C GLY A 192 -25.73 -7.67 9.72
N GLU A 193 -26.93 -7.16 9.41
CA GLU A 193 -27.36 -5.78 9.74
C GLU A 193 -27.25 -5.45 11.22
N ASN A 194 -27.53 -6.40 12.11
CA ASN A 194 -27.42 -6.21 13.56
C ASN A 194 -25.99 -5.92 14.05
N ARG A 195 -24.99 -6.11 13.19
CA ARG A 195 -23.57 -5.85 13.48
C ARG A 195 -23.01 -4.67 12.70
N THR A 196 -23.86 -3.93 12.01
CA THR A 196 -23.43 -2.86 11.10
C THR A 196 -24.28 -1.61 11.32
N GLN A 197 -23.61 -0.48 11.49
CA GLN A 197 -24.23 0.83 11.58
C GLN A 197 -23.71 1.70 10.45
N ILE A 198 -24.60 2.03 9.52
CA ILE A 198 -24.30 2.80 8.32
C ILE A 198 -25.26 3.97 8.27
N VAL A 199 -24.72 5.18 8.29
CA VAL A 199 -25.45 6.43 8.12
C VAL A 199 -24.83 7.16 6.94
N LEU A 200 -25.44 6.99 5.76
CA LEU A 200 -25.12 7.76 4.56
C LEU A 200 -26.00 9.01 4.49
N ALA A 201 -25.50 10.06 3.84
CA ALA A 201 -26.34 11.21 3.51
C ALA A 201 -27.49 10.75 2.60
N SER A 202 -28.73 11.07 2.97
CA SER A 202 -29.89 10.88 2.11
C SER A 202 -29.72 11.70 0.83
N GLU A 203 -30.02 11.11 -0.34
CA GLU A 203 -30.12 11.87 -1.59
C GLU A 203 -31.15 12.99 -1.39
N GLU A 204 -30.71 14.25 -1.36
CA GLU A 204 -31.63 15.37 -1.54
C GLU A 204 -32.19 15.22 -2.96
N GLN A 205 -33.48 14.95 -3.04
CA GLN A 205 -34.26 15.12 -4.27
C GLN A 205 -34.10 16.57 -4.70
N ASP A 206 -33.36 16.80 -5.78
CA ASP A 206 -33.49 18.01 -6.58
C ASP A 206 -34.91 18.01 -7.16
N GLU A 207 -35.88 18.46 -6.37
CA GLU A 207 -37.15 18.94 -6.90
C GLU A 207 -36.88 20.25 -7.64
N ASP A 208 -36.69 20.07 -8.95
CA ASP A 208 -36.90 21.01 -10.03
C ASP A 208 -38.19 21.82 -9.76
N ASN A 209 -38.05 23.02 -9.18
CA ASN A 209 -39.12 23.99 -9.08
C ASN A 209 -38.92 25.01 -10.20
N GLY A 210 -39.71 24.81 -11.28
CA GLY A 210 -39.78 25.65 -12.47
C GLY A 210 -40.49 26.99 -12.30
#